data_AF-A0A378MXJ6-F1
#
_entry.id   AF-A0A378MXJ6-F1
#
_cell.length_a   1.000
_cell.length_b   1.000
_cell.length_c   1.000
_cell.angle_alpha   90.00
_cell.angle_beta   90.00
_cell.angle_gamma   90.00
#
_symmetry.space_group_name_H-M   'P 1'
#
loop_
_entity.id
_entity.type
_entity.pdbx_description
1 polymer ?
#
loop_
_entity_poly.entity_id
_entity_poly.type
_entity_poly.pdbx_seq_one_letter_code
_entity_poly.pdbx_strand_id
1 'polypeptide(L)'
;MKNPFESEALVITSLNWLETSPQRANQVLAADWDLLIVDEAHHLEWSETESSIGYQLVERLSQQIPAVLLLTATPEQLGQESHFARLALLDSDRFYDYAEFVQEQAQYKPVADAVSSLLSDKPLSNDEQNAIAELLSEQDTEPMFRAINSKKSDENDRLQARQELISELIDRHGTSRVLF
;
A
#
# COMPACT_ATOMS: atom_id res chain seq x y z
N MET A 1 -39.48 7.45 10.31
CA MET A 1 -38.89 6.54 11.32
C MET A 1 -37.54 7.10 11.70
N LYS A 2 -37.16 7.04 12.98
CA LYS A 2 -35.84 7.50 13.45
C LYS A 2 -34.74 6.61 12.84
N ASN A 3 -33.61 7.20 12.46
CA ASN A 3 -32.43 6.46 12.00
C ASN A 3 -31.85 5.65 13.18
N PRO A 4 -31.76 4.30 13.10
CA PRO A 4 -31.17 3.51 14.19
C PRO A 4 -29.69 3.81 14.42
N PHE A 5 -28.96 4.27 13.40
CA PHE A 5 -27.52 4.52 13.49
C PHE A 5 -27.21 5.81 14.26
N GLU A 6 -28.23 6.66 14.47
CA GLU A 6 -28.14 7.87 15.29
C GLU A 6 -28.59 7.64 16.74
N SER A 7 -28.99 6.42 17.12
CA SER A 7 -29.42 6.16 18.50
C SER A 7 -28.25 5.96 19.46
N GLU A 8 -27.09 5.53 18.95
CA GLU A 8 -25.91 5.18 19.73
C GLU A 8 -24.66 5.80 19.09
N ALA A 9 -23.68 6.17 19.90
CA ALA A 9 -22.42 6.75 19.40
C ALA A 9 -21.46 5.70 18.81
N LEU A 10 -21.62 4.43 19.18
CA LEU A 10 -20.79 3.32 18.73
C LEU A 10 -21.67 2.20 18.18
N VAL A 11 -21.45 1.83 16.93
CA VAL A 11 -22.21 0.79 16.25
C VAL A 11 -21.27 -0.23 15.62
N ILE A 12 -21.58 -1.51 15.84
CA ILE A 12 -20.95 -2.63 15.16
C ILE A 12 -22.03 -3.30 14.31
N THR A 13 -21.73 -3.51 13.02
CA THR A 13 -22.66 -4.14 12.09
C THR A 13 -21.90 -4.97 11.06
N SER A 14 -22.58 -5.97 10.49
CA SER A 14 -22.04 -6.78 9.39
C SER A 14 -22.22 -6.06 8.06
N LEU A 15 -21.17 -6.06 7.23
CA LEU A 15 -21.23 -5.54 5.85
C LEU A 15 -22.23 -6.34 5.00
N ASN A 16 -22.18 -7.68 5.06
CA ASN A 16 -23.11 -8.56 4.35
C ASN A 16 -24.59 -8.26 4.66
N TRP A 17 -24.88 -7.87 5.91
CA TRP A 17 -26.23 -7.46 6.29
C TRP A 17 -26.64 -6.12 5.67
N LEU A 18 -25.72 -5.16 5.58
CA LEU A 18 -25.96 -3.87 4.92
C LEU A 18 -26.15 -4.04 3.41
N GLU A 19 -25.37 -4.91 2.75
CA GLU A 19 -25.50 -5.23 1.32
C GLU A 19 -26.88 -5.75 0.96
N THR A 20 -27.46 -6.59 1.82
CA THR A 20 -28.78 -7.19 1.62
C THR A 20 -29.93 -6.33 2.13
N SER A 21 -29.64 -5.19 2.76
CA SER A 21 -30.64 -4.30 3.38
C SER A 21 -30.50 -2.86 2.88
N PRO A 22 -31.03 -2.51 1.68
CA PRO A 22 -30.89 -1.17 1.10
C PRO A 22 -31.36 -0.03 2.01
N GLN A 23 -32.42 -0.27 2.79
CA GLN A 23 -32.89 0.69 3.77
C GLN A 23 -31.83 0.98 4.85
N ARG A 24 -31.12 -0.05 5.32
CA ARG A 24 -30.09 0.08 6.35
C ARG A 24 -28.80 0.68 5.79
N ALA A 25 -28.40 0.30 4.58
CA ALA A 25 -27.30 0.95 3.86
C ALA A 25 -27.53 2.46 3.72
N ASN A 26 -28.73 2.89 3.30
CA ASN A 26 -29.05 4.31 3.23
C ASN A 26 -29.07 5.00 4.60
N GLN A 27 -29.49 4.30 5.64
CA GLN A 27 -29.52 4.84 6.99
C GLN A 27 -28.12 5.01 7.59
N VAL A 28 -27.19 4.06 7.37
CA VAL A 28 -25.80 4.20 7.85
C VAL A 28 -25.05 5.30 7.10
N LEU A 29 -25.33 5.47 5.80
CA LEU A 29 -24.79 6.55 4.96
C LEU A 29 -25.34 7.93 5.34
N ALA A 30 -26.53 8.00 5.93
CA ALA A 30 -27.14 9.26 6.34
C ALA A 30 -26.75 9.69 7.76
N ALA A 31 -26.02 8.84 8.50
CA ALA A 31 -25.54 9.16 9.84
C ALA A 31 -24.16 9.83 9.77
N ASP A 32 -23.91 10.75 10.70
CA ASP A 32 -22.63 11.45 10.81
C ASP A 32 -21.65 10.62 11.64
N TRP A 33 -20.56 10.18 11.01
CA TRP A 33 -19.50 9.40 11.65
C TRP A 33 -18.16 10.12 11.57
N ASP A 34 -17.40 10.07 12.66
CA ASP A 34 -16.02 10.59 12.69
C ASP A 34 -14.98 9.53 12.27
N LEU A 35 -15.29 8.24 12.47
CA LEU A 35 -14.38 7.12 12.23
C LEU A 35 -15.11 5.91 11.65
N LEU A 36 -14.56 5.37 10.56
CA LEU A 36 -14.94 4.10 9.95
C LEU A 36 -13.86 3.06 10.23
N ILE A 37 -14.25 1.90 10.73
CA ILE A 37 -13.37 0.73 10.84
C ILE A 37 -13.96 -0.38 9.99
N VAL A 38 -13.18 -0.87 9.03
CA VAL A 38 -13.55 -2.04 8.21
C VAL A 38 -12.59 -3.16 8.54
N ASP A 39 -13.14 -4.22 9.14
CA ASP A 39 -12.40 -5.45 9.39
C ASP A 39 -12.45 -6.37 8.17
N GLU A 40 -11.40 -7.17 8.01
CA GLU A 40 -11.19 -8.07 6.87
C GLU A 40 -11.42 -7.40 5.50
N ALA A 41 -10.85 -6.20 5.31
CA ALA A 41 -11.01 -5.40 4.09
C ALA A 41 -10.53 -6.12 2.80
N HIS A 42 -9.80 -7.23 2.93
CA HIS A 42 -9.45 -8.10 1.82
C HIS A 42 -10.66 -8.81 1.15
N HIS A 43 -11.83 -8.81 1.79
CA HIS A 43 -13.08 -9.29 1.19
C HIS A 43 -13.77 -8.26 0.28
N LEU A 44 -13.28 -7.02 0.23
CA LEU A 44 -13.84 -6.00 -0.65
C LEU A 44 -13.34 -6.22 -2.08
N GLU A 45 -14.19 -6.84 -2.90
CA GLU A 45 -13.89 -7.13 -4.30
C GLU A 45 -14.08 -5.89 -5.17
N TRP A 46 -13.05 -5.60 -5.99
CA TRP A 46 -13.01 -4.49 -6.94
C TRP A 46 -12.16 -4.86 -8.16
N SER A 47 -12.58 -4.36 -9.31
CA SER A 47 -11.87 -4.33 -10.59
C SER A 47 -12.24 -3.03 -11.31
N GLU A 48 -11.49 -2.65 -12.35
CA GLU A 48 -11.82 -1.46 -13.16
C GLU A 48 -13.23 -1.50 -13.76
N THR A 49 -13.75 -2.70 -14.03
CA THR A 49 -15.05 -2.89 -14.68
C THR A 49 -16.19 -3.17 -13.72
N GLU A 50 -15.91 -3.67 -12.54
CA GLU A 50 -16.92 -4.16 -11.59
C GLU A 50 -16.43 -4.02 -10.15
N SER A 51 -17.32 -3.56 -9.27
CA SER A 51 -17.07 -3.47 -7.83
C SER A 51 -18.23 -4.10 -7.07
N SER A 52 -17.92 -4.80 -5.97
CA SER A 52 -18.93 -5.39 -5.10
C SER A 52 -19.80 -4.33 -4.42
N ILE A 53 -21.01 -4.72 -4.01
CA ILE A 53 -21.92 -3.83 -3.24
C ILE A 53 -21.26 -3.39 -1.94
N GLY A 54 -20.54 -4.30 -1.28
CA GLY A 54 -19.76 -4.01 -0.07
C GLY A 54 -18.70 -2.94 -0.31
N TYR A 55 -17.90 -3.09 -1.38
CA TYR A 55 -16.91 -2.09 -1.76
C TYR A 55 -17.54 -0.71 -2.01
N GLN A 56 -18.60 -0.64 -2.83
CA GLN A 56 -19.28 0.62 -3.14
C GLN A 56 -19.86 1.29 -1.89
N LEU A 57 -20.37 0.50 -0.94
CA LEU A 57 -20.88 1.04 0.32
C LEU A 57 -19.74 1.63 1.17
N VAL A 58 -18.62 0.92 1.30
CA VAL A 58 -17.45 1.38 2.04
C VAL A 58 -16.84 2.61 1.38
N GLU A 59 -16.75 2.66 0.04
CA GLU A 59 -16.27 3.81 -0.73
C GLU A 59 -17.12 5.07 -0.45
N ARG A 60 -18.44 4.93 -0.48
CA ARG A 60 -19.33 6.07 -0.18
C ARG A 60 -19.24 6.52 1.28
N LEU A 61 -18.95 5.61 2.20
CA LEU A 61 -18.71 5.94 3.61
C LEU A 61 -17.35 6.63 3.77
N SER A 62 -16.28 6.11 3.16
CA SER A 62 -14.93 6.68 3.29
C SER A 62 -14.81 8.09 2.71
N GLN A 63 -15.59 8.41 1.67
CA GLN A 63 -15.67 9.78 1.13
C GLN A 63 -16.32 10.79 2.08
N GLN A 64 -17.16 10.33 3.03
CA GLN A 64 -17.90 11.20 3.95
C GLN A 64 -17.27 11.23 5.35
N ILE A 65 -16.51 10.18 5.71
CA ILE A 65 -15.99 9.97 7.05
C ILE A 65 -14.51 10.38 7.11
N PRO A 66 -14.12 11.34 7.97
CA PRO A 66 -12.76 11.89 7.97
C PRO A 66 -11.66 10.89 8.33
N ALA A 67 -11.94 9.90 9.19
CA ALA A 67 -10.97 8.89 9.58
C ALA A 67 -11.42 7.50 9.14
N VAL A 68 -10.55 6.79 8.41
CA VAL A 68 -10.81 5.43 7.93
C VAL A 68 -9.67 4.53 8.37
N LEU A 69 -10.02 3.41 9.00
CA LEU A 69 -9.09 2.35 9.38
C LEU A 69 -9.51 1.05 8.70
N LEU A 70 -8.63 0.54 7.83
CA LEU A 70 -8.81 -0.77 7.20
C LEU A 70 -7.94 -1.78 7.93
N LEU A 71 -8.57 -2.81 8.49
CA LEU A 71 -7.88 -3.98 9.04
C LEU A 71 -7.98 -5.08 8.00
N THR A 72 -6.85 -5.66 7.64
CA THR A 72 -6.80 -6.66 6.59
C THR A 72 -5.72 -7.68 6.89
N ALA A 73 -6.00 -8.95 6.62
CA ALA A 73 -4.92 -9.88 6.33
C ALA A 73 -4.10 -9.37 5.14
N THR A 74 -2.84 -9.81 5.03
CA THR A 74 -2.02 -9.65 3.83
C THR A 74 -2.15 -10.90 2.95
N PRO A 75 -3.26 -11.12 2.22
CA PRO A 75 -3.28 -12.17 1.23
C PRO A 75 -2.44 -11.65 0.06
N GLU A 76 -1.16 -12.00 0.06
CA GLU A 76 -0.21 -11.81 -1.03
C GLU A 76 -0.76 -12.32 -2.39
N GLN A 77 -1.85 -13.11 -2.36
CA GLN A 77 -2.56 -13.69 -3.49
C GLN A 77 -3.64 -12.80 -4.15
N LEU A 78 -4.04 -11.66 -3.56
CA LEU A 78 -5.13 -10.84 -4.13
C LEU A 78 -4.71 -9.84 -5.22
N GLY A 79 -3.42 -9.80 -5.56
CA GLY A 79 -2.92 -9.01 -6.70
C GLY A 79 -2.89 -7.49 -6.48
N GLN A 80 -2.34 -6.77 -7.47
CA GLN A 80 -2.17 -5.31 -7.42
C GLN A 80 -3.51 -4.56 -7.41
N GLU A 81 -4.56 -5.11 -8.05
CA GLU A 81 -5.91 -4.52 -8.11
C GLU A 81 -6.55 -4.40 -6.73
N SER A 82 -6.56 -5.48 -5.94
CA SER A 82 -7.14 -5.47 -4.59
C SER A 82 -6.38 -4.53 -3.65
N HIS A 83 -5.07 -4.42 -3.83
CA HIS A 83 -4.28 -3.46 -3.08
C HIS A 83 -4.62 -2.02 -3.45
N PHE A 84 -4.62 -1.69 -4.75
CA PHE A 84 -5.06 -0.39 -5.26
C PHE A 84 -6.44 0.00 -4.73
N ALA A 85 -7.41 -0.91 -4.82
CA ALA A 85 -8.78 -0.66 -4.36
C ALA A 85 -8.83 -0.25 -2.89
N ARG A 86 -8.07 -0.90 -2.00
CA ARG A 86 -7.99 -0.53 -0.58
C ARG A 86 -7.30 0.82 -0.37
N LEU A 87 -6.30 1.15 -1.17
CA LEU A 87 -5.65 2.46 -1.12
C LEU A 87 -6.59 3.57 -1.61
N ALA A 88 -7.37 3.32 -2.65
CA ALA A 88 -8.40 4.24 -3.17
C ALA A 88 -9.50 4.54 -2.14
N LEU A 89 -9.84 3.57 -1.28
CA LEU A 89 -10.75 3.81 -0.15
C LEU A 89 -10.16 4.77 0.90
N LEU A 90 -8.84 4.86 1.03
CA LEU A 90 -8.15 5.73 1.99
C LEU A 90 -7.85 7.12 1.44
N ASP A 91 -7.49 7.22 0.17
CA ASP A 91 -7.11 8.47 -0.49
C ASP A 91 -7.45 8.40 -1.99
N SER A 92 -8.71 8.67 -2.33
CA SER A 92 -9.20 8.63 -3.71
C SER A 92 -8.57 9.69 -4.61
N ASP A 93 -8.02 10.77 -4.04
CA ASP A 93 -7.35 11.83 -4.81
C ASP A 93 -5.93 11.40 -5.22
N ARG A 94 -5.28 10.53 -4.46
CA ARG A 94 -3.98 9.93 -4.81
C ARG A 94 -4.12 8.66 -5.65
N PHE A 95 -5.11 7.83 -5.38
CA PHE A 95 -5.29 6.52 -6.02
C PHE A 95 -6.56 6.50 -6.88
N TYR A 96 -6.58 7.29 -7.96
CA TYR A 96 -7.73 7.41 -8.87
C TYR A 96 -7.60 6.62 -10.18
N ASP A 97 -6.37 6.30 -10.61
CA ASP A 97 -6.10 5.60 -11.87
C ASP A 97 -5.25 4.35 -11.61
N TYR A 98 -5.82 3.18 -11.89
CA TYR A 98 -5.16 1.91 -11.67
C TYR A 98 -3.99 1.69 -12.64
N ALA A 99 -4.10 2.14 -13.90
CA ALA A 99 -3.04 2.00 -14.88
C ALA A 99 -1.83 2.86 -14.52
N GLU A 100 -2.05 4.09 -14.03
CA GLU A 100 -1.02 4.96 -13.49
C GLU A 100 -0.35 4.32 -12.27
N PHE A 101 -1.15 3.77 -11.34
CA PHE A 101 -0.63 3.03 -10.18
C PHE A 101 0.26 1.84 -10.58
N VAL A 102 -0.17 1.02 -11.54
CA VAL A 102 0.62 -0.13 -12.03
C VAL A 102 1.91 0.33 -12.69
N GLN A 103 1.87 1.42 -13.47
CA GLN A 103 3.08 1.99 -14.08
C GLN A 103 4.05 2.50 -13.01
N GLU A 104 3.55 3.19 -11.99
CA GLU A 104 4.36 3.66 -10.87
C GLU A 104 5.00 2.48 -10.11
N GLN A 105 4.21 1.46 -9.77
CA GLN A 105 4.70 0.23 -9.13
C GLN A 105 5.76 -0.49 -9.97
N ALA A 106 5.60 -0.53 -11.29
CA ALA A 106 6.57 -1.12 -12.20
C ALA A 106 7.90 -0.36 -12.21
N GLN A 107 7.89 0.96 -12.02
CA GLN A 107 9.11 1.77 -11.89
C GLN A 107 9.87 1.46 -10.59
N TYR A 108 9.16 1.10 -9.52
CA TYR A 108 9.79 0.72 -8.25
C TYR A 108 10.24 -0.75 -8.20
N LYS A 109 9.78 -1.59 -9.13
CA LYS A 109 10.12 -3.02 -9.13
C LYS A 109 11.64 -3.29 -9.17
N PRO A 110 12.44 -2.64 -10.03
CA PRO A 110 13.90 -2.80 -10.03
C PRO A 110 14.56 -2.46 -8.68
N VAL A 111 14.00 -1.50 -7.95
CA VAL A 111 14.50 -1.05 -6.64
C VAL A 111 14.18 -2.10 -5.58
N ALA A 112 12.95 -2.63 -5.56
CA ALA A 112 12.56 -3.71 -4.68
C ALA A 112 13.40 -4.97 -4.92
N ASP A 113 13.67 -5.30 -6.19
CA ASP A 113 14.54 -6.41 -6.55
C ASP A 113 15.99 -6.16 -6.08
N ALA A 114 16.50 -4.93 -6.23
CA ALA A 114 17.81 -4.54 -5.72
C ALA A 114 17.91 -4.68 -4.19
N VAL A 115 16.90 -4.20 -3.44
CA VAL A 115 16.82 -4.37 -1.98
C VAL A 115 16.78 -5.86 -1.60
N SER A 116 16.02 -6.68 -2.33
CA SER A 116 15.98 -8.13 -2.12
C SER A 116 17.34 -8.79 -2.35
N SER A 117 18.06 -8.39 -3.40
CA SER A 117 19.44 -8.81 -3.67
C SER A 117 20.42 -8.34 -2.59
N LEU A 118 20.24 -7.12 -2.07
CA LEU A 118 21.02 -6.59 -0.95
C LEU A 118 20.83 -7.43 0.32
N LEU A 119 19.58 -7.73 0.68
CA LEU A 119 19.21 -8.54 1.85
C LEU A 119 19.57 -10.01 1.73
N SER A 120 19.64 -10.54 0.50
CA SER A 120 19.96 -11.95 0.21
C SER A 120 21.46 -12.21 -0.04
N ASP A 121 22.34 -11.24 0.26
CA ASP A 121 23.78 -11.32 -0.01
C ASP A 121 24.17 -11.62 -1.47
N LYS A 122 23.30 -11.26 -2.42
CA LYS A 122 23.55 -11.44 -3.87
C LYS A 122 24.27 -10.24 -4.47
N PRO A 123 25.14 -10.42 -5.47
CA PRO A 123 25.66 -9.29 -6.23
C PRO A 123 24.51 -8.55 -6.93
N LEU A 124 24.69 -7.25 -7.12
CA LEU A 124 23.75 -6.42 -7.85
C LEU A 124 24.04 -6.50 -9.36
N SER A 125 23.01 -6.76 -10.14
CA SER A 125 23.00 -6.58 -11.58
C SER A 125 23.18 -5.11 -11.96
N ASN A 126 23.43 -4.84 -13.24
CA ASN A 126 23.54 -3.46 -13.74
C ASN A 126 22.21 -2.72 -13.67
N ASP A 127 21.09 -3.42 -13.89
CA ASP A 127 19.75 -2.81 -13.83
C ASP A 127 19.41 -2.39 -12.39
N GLU A 128 19.75 -3.23 -11.40
CA GLU A 128 19.59 -2.90 -9.98
C GLU A 128 20.49 -1.73 -9.55
N GLN A 129 21.74 -1.67 -10.03
CA GLN A 129 22.65 -0.55 -9.76
C GLN A 129 22.13 0.76 -10.35
N ASN A 130 21.64 0.74 -11.60
CA ASN A 130 21.08 1.91 -12.25
C ASN A 130 19.84 2.41 -11.51
N ALA A 131 18.94 1.50 -11.10
CA ALA A 131 17.75 1.85 -10.35
C ALA A 131 18.07 2.50 -8.99
N ILE A 132 19.06 1.96 -8.25
CA ILE A 132 19.53 2.56 -7.00
C ILE A 132 20.18 3.93 -7.28
N ALA A 133 21.00 4.06 -8.32
CA ALA A 133 21.69 5.31 -8.63
C ALA A 133 20.72 6.44 -9.05
N GLU A 134 19.65 6.10 -9.78
CA GLU A 134 18.60 7.05 -10.14
C GLU A 134 17.86 7.55 -8.90
N LEU A 135 17.51 6.65 -7.99
CA LEU A 135 16.87 6.98 -6.73
C LEU A 135 17.78 7.73 -5.76
N LEU A 136 19.08 7.43 -5.73
CA LEU A 136 20.09 8.03 -4.86
C LEU A 136 20.96 9.05 -5.60
N SER A 137 20.37 9.79 -6.56
CA SER A 137 21.08 10.67 -7.49
C SER A 137 21.94 11.79 -6.87
N GLU A 138 21.81 12.05 -5.57
CA GLU A 138 22.60 13.05 -4.83
C GLU A 138 23.79 12.44 -4.08
N GLN A 139 23.97 11.11 -4.15
CA GLN A 139 25.03 10.36 -3.49
C GLN A 139 25.89 9.62 -4.50
N ASP A 140 27.19 9.50 -4.19
CA ASP A 140 28.10 8.68 -4.99
C ASP A 140 27.97 7.20 -4.57
N THR A 141 27.14 6.44 -5.30
CA THR A 141 26.85 5.02 -5.01
C THR A 141 27.87 4.05 -5.63
N GLU A 142 28.72 4.53 -6.56
CA GLU A 142 29.71 3.72 -7.27
C GLU A 142 30.70 2.96 -6.36
N PRO A 143 31.26 3.58 -5.29
CA PRO A 143 32.14 2.87 -4.36
C PRO A 143 31.44 1.68 -3.68
N MET A 144 30.17 1.84 -3.33
CA MET A 144 29.37 0.82 -2.65
C MET A 144 29.06 -0.35 -3.59
N PHE A 145 28.67 -0.06 -4.84
CA PHE A 145 28.46 -1.07 -5.86
C PHE A 145 29.72 -1.90 -6.12
N ARG A 146 30.88 -1.23 -6.21
CA ARG A 146 32.18 -1.91 -6.37
C ARG A 146 32.51 -2.78 -5.17
N ALA A 147 32.31 -2.28 -3.96
CA ALA A 147 32.53 -3.05 -2.75
C ALA A 147 31.70 -4.35 -2.78
N ILE A 148 30.39 -4.24 -3.07
CA ILE A 148 29.41 -5.35 -3.07
C ILE A 148 29.71 -6.40 -4.16
N ASN A 149 30.00 -5.96 -5.38
CA ASN A 149 30.15 -6.87 -6.53
C ASN A 149 31.56 -7.44 -6.71
N SER A 150 32.58 -6.83 -6.08
CA SER A 150 33.96 -7.29 -6.18
C SER A 150 34.21 -8.54 -5.33
N LYS A 151 34.74 -9.59 -5.96
CA LYS A 151 35.24 -10.79 -5.27
C LYS A 151 36.54 -10.57 -4.48
N LYS A 152 37.17 -9.40 -4.61
CA LYS A 152 38.41 -9.03 -3.92
C LYS A 152 38.17 -8.22 -2.64
N SER A 153 36.94 -7.75 -2.42
CA SER A 153 36.57 -7.01 -1.21
C SER A 153 36.46 -7.97 -0.03
N ASP A 154 36.82 -7.52 1.16
CA ASP A 154 36.61 -8.29 2.39
C ASP A 154 35.09 -8.47 2.65
N GLU A 155 34.71 -9.47 3.45
CA GLU A 155 33.32 -9.66 3.86
C GLU A 155 32.80 -8.47 4.69
N ASN A 156 33.63 -7.89 5.55
CA ASN A 156 33.24 -6.72 6.35
C ASN A 156 32.92 -5.51 5.47
N ASP A 157 33.74 -5.21 4.46
CA ASP A 157 33.53 -4.08 3.55
C ASP A 157 32.23 -4.28 2.73
N ARG A 158 31.96 -5.52 2.30
CA ARG A 158 30.72 -5.86 1.59
C ARG A 158 29.50 -5.70 2.48
N LEU A 159 29.56 -6.16 3.72
CA LEU A 159 28.47 -6.06 4.68
C LEU A 159 28.17 -4.59 5.01
N GLN A 160 29.21 -3.79 5.25
CA GLN A 160 29.07 -2.36 5.52
C GLN A 160 28.41 -1.62 4.35
N ALA A 161 28.90 -1.83 3.13
CA ALA A 161 28.33 -1.20 1.94
C ALA A 161 26.86 -1.59 1.71
N ARG A 162 26.47 -2.85 2.01
CA ARG A 162 25.06 -3.28 1.94
C ARG A 162 24.20 -2.57 2.97
N GLN A 163 24.65 -2.53 4.23
CA GLN A 163 23.90 -1.91 5.32
C GLN A 163 23.68 -0.42 5.07
N GLU A 164 24.71 0.26 4.60
CA GLU A 164 24.64 1.69 4.27
C GLU A 164 23.67 1.94 3.10
N LEU A 165 23.72 1.16 2.01
CA LEU A 165 22.75 1.28 0.91
C LEU A 165 21.31 1.02 1.36
N ILE A 166 21.09 0.01 2.21
CA ILE A 166 19.75 -0.31 2.74
C ILE A 166 19.24 0.87 3.59
N SER A 167 20.09 1.45 4.45
CA SER A 167 19.72 2.60 5.28
C SER A 167 19.30 3.80 4.42
N GLU A 168 20.07 4.13 3.39
CA GLU A 168 19.78 5.27 2.50
C GLU A 168 18.49 5.05 1.69
N LEU A 169 18.26 3.82 1.22
CA LEU A 169 17.01 3.45 0.56
C LEU A 169 15.82 3.55 1.52
N ILE A 170 15.98 3.10 2.78
CA ILE A 170 14.94 3.25 3.81
C ILE A 170 14.74 4.72 4.19
N ASP A 171 15.74 5.58 4.21
CA ASP A 171 15.54 6.98 4.59
C ASP A 171 14.80 7.78 3.51
N ARG A 172 15.07 7.50 2.22
CA ARG A 172 14.31 8.09 1.11
C ARG A 172 12.92 7.47 0.93
N HIS A 173 12.76 6.18 1.18
CA HIS A 173 11.45 5.52 1.13
C HIS A 173 10.69 5.53 2.47
N GLY A 174 11.31 5.91 3.58
CA GLY A 174 10.74 5.85 4.93
C GLY A 174 9.73 6.97 5.19
N THR A 175 9.75 8.00 4.34
CA THR A 175 8.65 8.96 4.21
C THR A 175 7.45 8.40 3.43
N SER A 176 7.43 7.10 3.10
CA SER A 176 6.27 6.40 2.54
C SER A 176 5.10 6.47 3.52
N ARG A 177 4.38 7.59 3.46
CA ARG A 177 2.96 7.59 3.73
C ARG A 177 2.36 6.54 2.80
N VAL A 178 1.85 5.49 3.43
CA VAL A 178 0.98 4.45 2.88
C VAL A 178 1.74 3.29 2.23
N LEU A 179 2.13 2.31 3.05
CA LEU A 179 2.18 0.87 2.73
C LEU A 179 2.71 0.05 3.92
N PHE A 180 1.81 -0.61 4.67
CA PHE A 180 2.11 -1.76 5.56
C PHE A 180 0.93 -2.72 5.55
#